data_AF-A0A3D5UZP2-F1
#
_entry.id   AF-A0A3D5UZP2-F1
#
_cell.length_a   1.000
_cell.length_b   1.000
_cell.length_c   1.000
_cell.angle_alpha   90.00
_cell.angle_beta   90.00
_cell.angle_gamma   90.00
#
_symmetry.space_group_name_H-M   'P 1'
#
loop_
_entity.id
_entity.type
_entity.pdbx_description
1 polymer ?
#
loop_
_entity_poly.entity_id
_entity_poly.type
_entity_poly.pdbx_seq_one_letter_code
_entity_poly.pdbx_strand_id
1 'polypeptide(L)' 'SLITFLPLVGALIILVTRGDEASVARNARYVALWTTSITFFVSLYIWWKFDPSTSDFQFVQETEWLG' A
#
# COMPACT_ATOMS: atom_id res chain seq x y z
N SER A 1 1.37 -0.92 9.44
CA SER A 1 0.48 -1.91 8.81
C SER A 1 0.72 -1.81 7.30
N LEU A 2 1.39 -2.81 6.71
CA LEU A 2 2.07 -2.63 5.42
C LEU A 2 1.11 -2.29 4.27
N ILE A 3 0.00 -3.02 4.15
CA ILE A 3 -1.02 -2.82 3.10
C ILE A 3 -1.88 -1.57 3.30
N THR A 4 -2.01 -1.06 4.53
CA THR A 4 -2.83 0.12 4.82
C THR A 4 -2.07 1.42 4.56
N PHE A 5 -0.74 1.44 4.75
CA PHE A 5 0.09 2.63 4.52
C PHE A 5 0.74 2.66 3.12
N LEU A 6 0.85 1.53 2.41
CA LEU A 6 1.42 1.50 1.05
C LEU A 6 0.74 2.48 0.07
N PRO A 7 -0.60 2.57 0.04
CA PRO A 7 -1.29 3.52 -0.84
C PRO A 7 -0.91 4.99 -0.58
N LEU A 8 -0.60 5.34 0.67
CA LEU A 8 -0.16 6.70 1.03
C LEU A 8 1.20 7.04 0.44
N VAL A 9 2.11 6.06 0.32
CA VAL A 9 3.40 6.26 -0.37
C VAL A 9 3.16 6.61 -1.84
N GLY A 10 2.25 5.89 -2.51
CA GLY A 10 1.85 6.23 -3.89
C GLY A 10 1.26 7.63 -4.02
N ALA A 11 0.39 8.02 -3.08
CA ALA A 11 -0.18 9.37 -3.04
C ALA A 11 0.89 10.45 -2.84
N LEU A 12 1.89 10.22 -1.97
CA LEU A 12 3.02 11.13 -1.78
C LEU A 12 3.88 11.26 -3.03
N ILE A 13 4.12 10.16 -3.75
CA ILE A 13 4.84 10.19 -5.03
C ILE A 13 4.08 11.02 -6.07
N ILE A 14 2.75 10.87 -6.16
CA ILE A 14 1.92 11.68 -7.04
C ILE A 14 2.01 13.15 -6.65
N LEU A 15 1.95 13.48 -5.35
CA LEU A 15 1.99 14.85 -4.84
C LEU A 15 3.28 15.59 -5.22
N VAL A 16 4.42 14.90 -5.20
CA VAL A 16 5.72 15.51 -5.56
C VAL A 16 6.01 15.49 -7.06
N THR A 17 5.16 14.87 -7.88
CA THR A 17 5.31 14.83 -9.33
C THR A 17 5.07 16.22 -9.93
N ARG A 18 6.04 16.73 -10.70
CA ARG A 18 5.99 18.06 -11.34
C ARG A 18 6.20 17.93 -12.85
N GLY A 19 5.59 18.81 -13.64
CA GLY A 19 5.71 18.83 -15.09
C GLY A 19 4.57 19.59 -15.76
N ASP A 20 4.46 19.49 -17.08
CA ASP A 20 3.27 19.94 -17.82
C ASP A 20 2.04 19.09 -17.43
N GLU A 21 0.85 19.65 -17.62
CA GLU A 21 -0.41 19.02 -17.20
C GLU A 21 -0.59 17.61 -17.79
N ALA A 22 -0.23 17.42 -19.07
CA ALA A 22 -0.37 16.12 -19.73
C ALA A 22 0.62 15.08 -19.18
N SER A 23 1.87 15.47 -18.92
CA SER A 23 2.87 14.61 -18.31
C SER A 23 2.54 14.27 -16.86
N VAL A 24 2.08 15.24 -16.06
CA VAL A 24 1.66 15.01 -14.67
C VAL A 24 0.49 14.04 -14.62
N ALA A 25 -0.55 14.25 -15.45
CA ALA A 25 -1.70 13.36 -15.51
C ALA A 25 -1.31 11.92 -15.90
N ARG A 26 -0.42 11.76 -16.90
CA ARG A 26 0.09 10.45 -17.32
C ARG A 26 0.90 9.77 -16.22
N ASN A 27 1.85 10.49 -15.62
CA ASN A 27 2.71 9.94 -14.58
C ASN A 27 1.90 9.57 -13.33
N ALA A 28 0.95 10.40 -12.93
CA ALA A 28 0.06 10.12 -11.80
C ALA A 28 -0.74 8.82 -12.01
N ARG A 29 -1.25 8.57 -13.21
CA ARG A 29 -1.95 7.32 -13.55
C ARG A 29 -1.04 6.11 -13.46
N TYR A 30 0.19 6.20 -13.97
CA TYR A 30 1.15 5.10 -13.85
C TYR A 30 1.54 4.83 -12.40
N VAL A 31 1.80 5.87 -11.61
CA VAL A 31 2.12 5.72 -10.17
C VAL A 31 0.94 5.09 -9.43
N ALA A 32 -0.29 5.53 -9.70
CA ALA A 32 -1.49 4.95 -9.10
C ALA A 32 -1.63 3.47 -9.47
N LEU A 33 -1.47 3.12 -10.75
CA LEU A 33 -1.56 1.73 -11.24
C LEU A 33 -0.51 0.82 -10.60
N TRP A 34 0.73 1.29 -10.50
CA TRP A 34 1.80 0.54 -9.85
C TRP A 34 1.53 0.35 -8.36
N THR A 35 1.12 1.42 -7.67
CA THR A 35 0.81 1.38 -6.23
C THR A 35 -0.31 0.40 -5.92
N THR A 36 -1.39 0.43 -6.69
CA THR A 36 -2.53 -0.51 -6.49
C THR A 36 -2.15 -1.94 -6.84
N SER A 37 -1.35 -2.14 -7.90
CA SER A 37 -0.86 -3.47 -8.28
C SER A 37 0.02 -4.09 -7.19
N ILE A 38 0.97 -3.32 -6.64
CA ILE A 38 1.81 -3.78 -5.53
C ILE A 38 0.94 -4.09 -4.30
N THR A 39 0.01 -3.19 -3.94
CA THR A 39 -0.91 -3.41 -2.81
C THR A 39 -1.74 -4.69 -3.00
N PHE A 40 -2.23 -4.93 -4.21
CA PHE A 40 -2.98 -6.13 -4.57
C PHE A 40 -2.12 -7.40 -4.41
N PHE A 41 -0.90 -7.43 -4.94
CA PHE A 41 -0.01 -8.59 -4.78
C PHE A 41 0.38 -8.85 -3.32
N VAL A 42 0.65 -7.79 -2.54
CA VAL A 42 0.91 -7.94 -1.10
C VAL A 42 -0.33 -8.50 -0.38
N SER A 43 -1.53 -8.08 -0.77
CA SER A 43 -2.78 -8.63 -0.19
C SER A 43 -2.94 -10.13 -0.48
N LEU A 44 -2.61 -10.58 -1.70
CA LEU A 44 -2.62 -12.02 -2.05
C LEU A 44 -1.56 -12.80 -1.28
N TYR A 45 -0.38 -12.21 -1.08
CA TYR A 45 0.68 -12.84 -0.29
C TYR A 45 0.25 -13.05 1.17
N ILE A 46 -0.38 -12.04 1.77
CA ILE A 46 -0.94 -12.13 3.12
C ILE A 46 -2.00 -13.23 3.19
N TRP A 47 -2.90 -13.28 2.21
CA TRP A 47 -3.93 -14.32 2.14
C TRP A 47 -3.32 -15.73 2.05
N TRP A 48 -2.27 -15.92 1.25
CA TRP A 48 -1.59 -17.21 1.13
C TRP A 48 -0.86 -17.61 2.42
N LYS A 49 -0.38 -16.63 3.20
CA LYS A 49 0.29 -16.86 4.49
C LYS A 49 -0.66 -17.03 5.67
N PHE A 50 -1.97 -16.84 5.48
CA PHE A 50 -2.95 -16.98 6.53
C PHE A 50 -3.12 -18.45 6.94
N ASP A 51 -3.06 -18.73 8.24
CA ASP A 51 -3.27 -20.03 8.84
C ASP A 51 -4.73 -20.17 9.31
N PRO A 52 -5.59 -20.93 8.63
CA PRO A 52 -6.98 -21.09 9.03
C PRO A 52 -7.18 -21.99 10.27
N SER A 53 -6.12 -22.59 10.82
CA SER A 53 -6.22 -23.52 11.96
C SER A 53 -6.32 -22.81 13.33
N THR A 54 -6.02 -21.51 13.37
CA THR A 54 -6.11 -20.68 14.58
C THR A 54 -7.10 -19.52 14.39
N SER A 55 -7.85 -19.21 15.44
CA SER A 55 -8.73 -18.03 15.52
C SER A 55 -8.00 -16.73 15.90
N ASP A 56 -6.69 -16.80 16.17
CA ASP A 56 -5.90 -15.65 16.60
C ASP A 56 -5.68 -14.65 15.45
N PHE A 57 -5.44 -13.39 15.81
CA PHE A 57 -5.03 -12.38 14.85
C PHE A 57 -3.57 -12.60 14.41
N GLN A 58 -3.34 -12.83 13.11
CA GLN A 58 -2.03 -13.26 12.59
C GLN A 58 -1.14 -12.14 12.03
N PHE A 59 -1.68 -10.94 11.84
CA PHE A 59 -0.97 -9.79 11.28
C PHE A 59 -1.13 -8.55 12.18
N VAL A 60 -1.11 -8.76 13.50
CA VAL A 60 -1.20 -7.68 14.48
C VAL A 60 0.08 -6.87 14.45
N GLN A 61 -0.07 -5.56 14.44
CA GLN A 61 1.04 -4.64 14.58
C GLN A 61 0.78 -3.78 15.80
N GLU A 62 1.48 -4.11 16.88
CA GLU A 62 1.39 -3.38 18.14
C GLU A 62 2.30 -2.16 18.09
N THR A 63 1.79 -1.05 18.61
CA THR A 63 2.56 0.16 18.86
C THR A 63 2.32 0.54 20.31
N GLU A 64 3.38 0.86 21.04
CA GLU A 64 3.25 1.41 22.38
C GLU A 64 2.42 2.69 22.31
N TRP A 65 1.43 2.80 23.19
CA TRP A 65 0.51 3.94 23.19
C TRP A 65 1.13 5.14 23.91
N LEU A 66 1.71 4.87 25.08
CA LEU A 66 2.58 5.74 25.84
C LEU A 66 3.72 4.81 26.26
N GLY A 67 4.96 5.15 25.89
CA GLY A 67 6.14 4.35 26.28
C GLY A 67 6.22 4.12 27.79
#